data_AF-K9THP1-F1
#
_entry.id   AF-K9THP1-F1
#
_cell.length_a   1.000
_cell.length_b   1.000
_cell.length_c   1.000
_cell.angle_alpha   90.00
_cell.angle_beta   90.00
_cell.angle_gamma   90.00
#
_symmetry.space_group_name_H-M   'P 1'
#
loop_
_entity.id
_entity.type
_entity.pdbx_description
1 polymer ?
#
loop_
_entity_poly.entity_id
_entity_poly.type
_entity_poly.pdbx_seq_one_letter_code
_entity_poly.pdbx_strand_id
1 'polypeptide(L)'
;MEDWPKEFFTMLETAGQEMDRFFQEVTEEVEEFVDILGRFSSDIMELSEEFTEELQTTIFTELDQYFEELVDPFFDLYLGLDEFPTDMDGFVSSVEPTSEKYSACIGCKNYHGQVYGGNLLVCGMHPYGWEADGDCPDWES
;
A
#
# COMPACT_ATOMS: atom_id res chain seq x y z
N MET A 1 1.56 7.49 -51.11
CA MET A 1 1.03 7.23 -49.75
C MET A 1 2.19 6.67 -48.96
N GLU A 2 3.15 7.52 -48.56
CA GLU A 2 4.45 7.10 -47.98
C GLU A 2 4.95 8.03 -46.83
N ASP A 3 4.17 9.01 -46.37
CA ASP A 3 4.61 9.96 -45.31
C ASP A 3 4.23 9.56 -43.88
N TRP A 4 3.33 8.58 -43.73
CA TRP A 4 2.83 8.10 -42.43
C TRP A 4 3.91 7.62 -41.44
N PRO A 5 5.00 6.93 -41.86
CA PRO A 5 6.04 6.50 -40.92
C PRO A 5 6.77 7.69 -40.27
N LYS A 6 7.01 8.77 -41.03
CA LYS A 6 7.67 9.97 -40.49
C LYS A 6 6.77 10.69 -39.49
N GLU A 7 5.49 10.85 -39.82
CA GLU A 7 4.52 11.47 -38.91
C GLU A 7 4.42 10.69 -37.59
N PHE A 8 4.43 9.35 -37.65
CA PHE A 8 4.42 8.50 -36.46
C PHE A 8 5.66 8.71 -35.57
N PHE A 9 6.87 8.74 -36.15
CA PHE A 9 8.08 8.99 -35.37
C PHE A 9 8.11 10.40 -34.75
N THR A 10 7.66 11.42 -35.48
CA THR A 10 7.57 12.79 -34.95
C THR A 10 6.55 12.89 -33.81
N MET A 11 5.41 12.20 -33.90
CA MET A 11 4.45 12.14 -32.80
C MET A 11 5.00 11.39 -31.59
N LEU A 12 5.75 10.29 -31.80
CA LEU A 12 6.37 9.52 -30.73
C LEU A 12 7.46 10.34 -30.00
N GLU A 13 8.30 11.07 -30.75
CA GLU A 13 9.30 11.97 -30.17
C GLU A 13 8.65 13.10 -29.37
N THR A 14 7.56 13.67 -29.88
CA THR A 14 6.81 14.72 -29.19
C THR A 14 6.17 14.18 -27.91
N ALA A 15 5.54 13.01 -27.97
CA ALA A 15 4.95 12.36 -26.80
C ALA A 15 6.01 11.99 -25.76
N GLY A 16 7.19 11.51 -26.18
CA GLY A 16 8.31 11.23 -25.28
C GLY A 16 8.81 12.49 -24.57
N GLN A 17 8.93 13.61 -25.28
CA GLN A 17 9.33 14.89 -24.69
C GLN A 17 8.29 15.44 -23.71
N GLU A 18 6.99 15.26 -23.99
CA GLU A 18 5.93 15.65 -23.08
C GLU A 18 5.90 14.80 -21.82
N MET A 19 6.17 13.49 -21.93
CA MET A 19 6.31 12.61 -20.77
C MET A 19 7.50 13.00 -19.91
N ASP A 20 8.67 13.27 -20.51
CA ASP A 20 9.86 13.71 -19.76
C ASP A 20 9.60 15.01 -19.00
N ARG A 21 8.90 15.97 -19.62
CA ARG A 21 8.50 17.22 -18.96
C ARG A 21 7.51 16.97 -17.81
N PHE A 22 6.51 16.13 -18.01
CA PHE A 22 5.56 15.78 -16.96
C PHE A 22 6.25 15.15 -15.75
N PHE A 23 7.18 14.21 -15.96
CA PHE A 23 7.93 13.60 -14.87
C PHE A 23 8.82 14.60 -14.13
N GLN A 24 9.38 15.59 -14.83
CA GLN A 24 10.14 16.68 -14.18
C GLN A 24 9.24 17.54 -13.29
N GLU A 25 8.09 17.97 -13.80
CA GLU A 25 7.12 18.79 -13.04
C GLU A 25 6.60 18.05 -11.80
N VAL A 26 6.27 16.75 -11.93
CA VAL A 26 5.84 15.91 -10.79
C VAL A 26 6.97 15.70 -9.78
N THR A 27 8.21 15.55 -10.24
CA THR A 27 9.35 15.38 -9.33
C THR A 27 9.58 16.64 -8.51
N GLU A 28 9.51 17.82 -9.11
CA GLU A 28 9.64 19.11 -8.41
C GLU A 28 8.53 19.31 -7.36
N GLU A 29 7.29 18.98 -7.70
CA GLU A 29 6.15 19.07 -6.77
C GLU A 29 6.29 18.10 -5.58
N VAL A 30 6.79 16.89 -5.83
CA VAL A 30 7.07 15.90 -4.77
C VAL A 30 8.23 16.35 -3.88
N GLU A 31 9.29 16.95 -4.43
CA GLU A 31 10.39 17.49 -3.64
C GLU A 31 9.91 18.61 -2.71
N GLU A 32 9.04 19.52 -3.18
CA GLU A 32 8.46 20.57 -2.33
C GLU A 32 7.59 19.98 -1.20
N PHE A 33 6.80 18.95 -1.49
CA PHE A 33 5.97 18.28 -0.48
C PHE A 33 6.82 17.55 0.57
N VAL A 34 7.90 16.87 0.14
CA VAL A 34 8.85 16.21 1.04
C VAL A 34 9.55 17.23 1.95
N ASP A 35 9.90 18.41 1.43
CA ASP A 35 10.47 19.50 2.23
C ASP A 35 9.49 20.02 3.29
N ILE A 36 8.20 20.15 2.96
CA ILE A 36 7.15 20.55 3.90
C ILE A 36 7.00 19.51 5.01
N LEU A 37 6.94 18.21 4.66
CA LEU A 37 6.87 17.12 5.63
C LEU A 37 8.12 17.04 6.52
N GLY A 38 9.30 17.28 5.93
CA GLY A 38 10.56 17.34 6.67
C GLY A 38 10.57 18.44 7.73
N ARG A 39 10.05 19.63 7.42
CA ARG A 39 9.90 20.73 8.39
C ARG A 39 8.92 20.40 9.50
N PHE A 40 7.75 19.89 9.14
CA PHE A 40 6.74 19.47 10.11
C PHE A 40 7.28 18.41 11.08
N SER A 41 8.01 17.42 10.55
CA SER A 41 8.68 16.40 11.39
C SER A 41 9.71 17.02 12.33
N SER A 42 10.49 18.00 11.87
CA SER A 42 11.47 18.70 12.71
C SER A 42 10.78 19.50 13.83
N ASP A 43 9.72 20.23 13.50
CA ASP A 43 8.97 21.05 14.44
C ASP A 43 8.30 20.18 15.53
N ILE A 44 7.74 19.03 15.16
CA ILE A 44 7.21 18.05 16.12
C ILE A 44 8.31 17.52 17.05
N MET A 45 9.49 17.24 16.50
CA MET A 45 10.58 16.65 17.28
C MET A 45 11.17 17.65 18.29
N GLU A 46 11.24 18.94 17.92
CA GLU A 46 11.63 20.03 18.83
C GLU A 46 10.57 20.25 19.92
N LEU A 47 9.29 20.25 19.57
CA LEU A 47 8.19 20.35 20.53
C LEU A 47 8.10 19.11 21.46
N SER A 48 8.53 17.93 20.98
CA SER A 48 8.56 16.69 21.75
C SER A 48 9.59 16.68 22.87
N GLU A 49 10.70 17.40 22.75
CA GLU A 49 11.69 17.51 23.83
C GLU A 49 11.23 18.45 24.96
N GLU A 50 10.29 19.38 24.68
CA GLU A 50 9.80 20.36 25.65
C GLU A 50 8.56 19.89 26.43
N PHE A 51 7.82 18.89 25.94
CA PHE A 51 6.51 18.51 26.50
C PHE A 51 6.35 16.99 26.67
N THR A 52 6.29 16.49 27.92
CA THR A 52 6.22 15.03 28.16
C THR A 52 4.97 14.51 28.89
N GLU A 53 3.97 15.30 29.31
CA GLU A 53 2.78 14.68 29.97
C GLU A 53 1.41 15.22 29.55
N GLU A 54 1.28 16.49 29.13
CA GLU A 54 -0.06 17.10 28.95
C GLU A 54 -0.61 17.02 27.50
N LEU A 55 0.26 16.73 26.51
CA LEU A 55 -0.10 16.81 25.09
C LEU A 55 -0.46 15.48 24.41
N GLN A 56 -0.20 14.30 25.00
CA GLN A 56 -0.55 13.03 24.32
C GLN A 56 -2.04 12.99 23.95
N THR A 57 -2.95 13.30 24.88
CA THR A 57 -4.39 13.23 24.60
C THR A 57 -4.90 14.30 23.65
N THR A 58 -4.39 15.53 23.73
CA THR A 58 -4.87 16.67 22.91
C THR A 58 -4.28 16.64 21.50
N ILE A 59 -3.00 16.29 21.36
CA ILE A 59 -2.36 16.13 20.04
C ILE A 59 -2.98 14.97 19.27
N PHE A 60 -3.27 13.81 19.89
CA PHE A 60 -3.91 12.71 19.17
C PHE A 60 -5.29 13.11 18.64
N THR A 61 -6.09 13.86 19.41
CA THR A 61 -7.43 14.25 18.97
C THR A 61 -7.43 15.39 17.95
N GLU A 62 -6.50 16.34 18.04
CA GLU A 62 -6.37 17.43 17.06
C GLU A 62 -5.65 16.96 15.79
N LEU A 63 -4.66 16.05 15.88
CA LEU A 63 -4.04 15.41 14.71
C LEU A 63 -5.01 14.49 14.01
N ASP A 64 -5.84 13.70 14.69
CA ASP A 64 -6.85 12.89 14.01
C ASP A 64 -7.80 13.76 13.18
N GLN A 65 -8.27 14.90 13.71
CA GLN A 65 -9.13 15.82 12.97
C GLN A 65 -8.42 16.51 11.80
N TYR A 66 -7.17 16.96 12.01
CA TYR A 66 -6.41 17.62 10.95
C TYR A 66 -5.94 16.65 9.87
N PHE A 67 -5.64 15.41 10.26
CA PHE A 67 -5.31 14.32 9.35
C PHE A 67 -6.54 13.94 8.54
N GLU A 68 -7.72 13.79 9.13
CA GLU A 68 -8.97 13.59 8.37
C GLU A 68 -9.19 14.72 7.35
N GLU A 69 -9.05 15.99 7.74
CA GLU A 69 -9.28 17.13 6.83
C GLU A 69 -8.23 17.24 5.71
N LEU A 70 -6.97 16.87 5.98
CA LEU A 70 -5.91 16.90 4.97
C LEU A 70 -5.97 15.66 4.07
N VAL A 71 -6.22 14.48 4.64
CA VAL A 71 -6.11 13.18 3.98
C VAL A 71 -7.35 12.85 3.16
N ASP A 72 -8.55 13.23 3.60
CA ASP A 72 -9.81 13.02 2.85
C ASP A 72 -9.76 13.58 1.42
N PRO A 73 -9.35 14.85 1.16
CA PRO A 73 -9.32 15.37 -0.21
C PRO A 73 -8.25 14.70 -1.09
N PHE A 74 -7.15 14.20 -0.52
CA PHE A 74 -6.17 13.40 -1.27
C PHE A 74 -6.67 11.96 -1.52
N PHE A 75 -7.36 11.36 -0.55
CA PHE A 75 -7.99 10.05 -0.70
C PHE A 75 -9.14 10.09 -1.70
N ASP A 76 -9.97 11.13 -1.71
CA ASP A 76 -11.05 11.30 -2.68
C ASP A 76 -10.53 11.51 -4.10
N LEU A 77 -9.36 12.15 -4.27
CA LEU A 77 -8.70 12.26 -5.59
C LEU A 77 -8.07 10.93 -6.02
N TYR A 78 -7.51 10.16 -5.08
CA TYR A 78 -6.96 8.83 -5.32
C TYR A 78 -8.06 7.78 -5.62
N LEU A 79 -9.13 7.76 -4.82
CA LEU A 79 -10.34 6.95 -5.00
C LEU A 79 -11.25 7.47 -6.14
N GLY A 80 -11.08 8.71 -6.57
CA GLY A 80 -11.76 9.26 -7.75
C GLY A 80 -11.11 8.81 -9.07
N LEU A 81 -9.85 8.40 -9.04
CA LEU A 81 -9.14 7.75 -10.15
C LEU A 81 -9.31 6.23 -10.17
N ASP A 82 -9.91 5.66 -9.12
CA ASP A 82 -9.95 4.24 -8.89
C ASP A 82 -11.34 3.91 -8.33
N GLU A 83 -12.23 3.45 -9.22
CA GLU A 83 -13.53 2.85 -8.94
C GLU A 83 -13.38 1.59 -8.06
N PHE A 84 -12.67 1.68 -6.93
CA PHE A 84 -12.58 0.65 -5.91
C PHE A 84 -13.81 0.78 -5.03
N PRO A 85 -14.75 -0.18 -5.13
CA PRO A 85 -15.94 -0.16 -4.32
C PRO A 85 -15.53 -0.28 -2.86
N THR A 86 -16.05 0.64 -2.07
CA THR A 86 -16.04 0.71 -0.60
C THR A 86 -16.89 -0.40 0.04
N ASP A 87 -16.77 -1.62 -0.49
CA ASP A 87 -17.15 -2.88 0.14
C ASP A 87 -15.85 -3.69 0.36
N MET A 88 -14.99 -3.22 1.26
CA MET A 88 -13.79 -3.96 1.70
C MET A 88 -14.16 -5.11 2.67
N ASP A 89 -15.14 -5.91 2.25
CA ASP A 89 -15.38 -7.30 2.68
C ASP A 89 -15.23 -8.26 1.47
N GLY A 90 -14.72 -7.77 0.32
CA GLY A 90 -14.92 -8.40 -0.99
C GLY A 90 -13.72 -9.05 -1.71
N PHE A 91 -12.47 -8.93 -1.24
CA PHE A 91 -11.32 -9.48 -2.00
C PHE A 91 -10.39 -10.44 -1.24
N VAL A 92 -10.61 -10.64 0.06
CA VAL A 92 -9.87 -11.67 0.80
C VAL A 92 -10.66 -12.96 0.70
N SER A 93 -10.47 -13.69 -0.38
CA SER A 93 -10.97 -15.07 -0.44
C SER A 93 -10.18 -15.91 0.58
N SER A 94 -10.87 -16.39 1.60
CA SER A 94 -10.30 -17.32 2.56
C SER A 94 -10.39 -18.74 2.01
N VAL A 95 -9.29 -19.46 2.11
CA VAL A 95 -9.18 -20.88 1.76
C VAL A 95 -8.99 -21.61 3.08
N GLU A 96 -9.83 -22.60 3.36
CA GLU A 96 -9.63 -23.49 4.49
C GLU A 96 -8.66 -24.63 4.13
N PRO A 97 -7.88 -25.15 5.09
CA PRO A 97 -7.04 -26.32 4.86
C PRO A 97 -7.91 -27.57 4.76
N THR A 98 -7.62 -28.43 3.78
CA THR A 98 -8.34 -29.68 3.55
C THR A 98 -7.39 -30.87 3.64
N SER A 99 -7.93 -32.09 3.70
CA SER A 99 -7.10 -33.30 3.68
C SER A 99 -6.30 -33.47 2.39
N GLU A 100 -6.74 -32.82 1.30
CA GLU A 100 -6.05 -32.83 0.01
C GLU A 100 -5.04 -31.69 -0.14
N LYS A 101 -5.28 -30.55 0.53
CA LYS A 101 -4.46 -29.35 0.40
C LYS A 101 -4.17 -28.74 1.76
N TYR A 102 -2.89 -28.65 2.12
CA TYR A 102 -2.45 -28.11 3.40
C TYR A 102 -2.91 -28.95 4.61
N SER A 103 -2.90 -30.26 4.46
CA SER A 103 -3.34 -31.21 5.50
C SER A 103 -2.56 -31.06 6.81
N ALA A 104 -1.27 -30.76 6.74
CA ALA A 104 -0.42 -30.49 7.91
C ALA A 104 -0.81 -29.21 8.67
N CYS A 105 -1.63 -28.33 8.08
CA CYS A 105 -2.06 -27.08 8.69
C CYS A 105 -3.46 -27.15 9.31
N ILE A 106 -4.16 -28.28 9.22
CA ILE A 106 -5.49 -28.45 9.81
C ILE A 106 -5.37 -28.27 11.34
N GLY A 107 -6.03 -27.24 11.87
CA GLY A 107 -6.02 -26.92 13.30
C GLY A 107 -4.75 -26.20 13.80
N CYS A 108 -3.89 -25.73 12.90
CA CYS A 108 -2.71 -24.95 13.26
C CYS A 108 -3.04 -23.46 13.43
N LYS A 109 -2.58 -22.83 14.52
CA LYS A 109 -2.71 -21.39 14.78
C LYS A 109 -1.98 -20.51 13.78
N ASN A 110 -0.92 -21.03 13.17
CA ASN A 110 -0.12 -20.31 12.19
C ASN A 110 -0.74 -20.31 10.79
N TYR A 111 -1.86 -21.02 10.59
CA TYR A 111 -2.58 -21.03 9.33
C TYR A 111 -3.24 -19.67 9.06
N HIS A 112 -3.01 -19.13 7.87
CA HIS A 112 -3.52 -17.82 7.46
C HIS A 112 -4.62 -17.96 6.41
N GLY A 113 -4.34 -18.70 5.33
CA GLY A 113 -5.36 -19.07 4.32
C GLY A 113 -6.03 -17.91 3.61
N GLN A 114 -5.33 -16.81 3.31
CA GLN A 114 -5.92 -15.62 2.67
C GLN A 114 -5.28 -15.30 1.31
N VAL A 115 -6.09 -14.93 0.33
CA VAL A 115 -5.62 -14.54 -1.01
C VAL A 115 -5.43 -13.03 -1.10
N TYR A 116 -4.24 -12.62 -1.53
CA TYR A 116 -3.85 -11.23 -1.79
C TYR A 116 -3.43 -11.07 -3.25
N GLY A 117 -4.11 -10.20 -4.00
CA GLY A 117 -3.76 -9.95 -5.41
C GLY A 117 -3.70 -11.24 -6.26
N GLY A 118 -4.55 -12.22 -5.94
CA GLY A 118 -4.59 -13.55 -6.60
C GLY A 118 -3.60 -14.59 -6.06
N ASN A 119 -2.74 -14.25 -5.09
CA ASN A 119 -1.79 -15.17 -4.47
C ASN A 119 -2.27 -15.59 -3.07
N LEU A 120 -2.36 -16.90 -2.84
CA LEU A 120 -2.74 -17.46 -1.53
C LEU A 120 -1.54 -17.46 -0.58
N LEU A 121 -1.66 -16.75 0.54
CA LEU A 121 -0.78 -16.88 1.69
C LEU A 121 -1.34 -17.96 2.64
N VAL A 122 -0.63 -19.07 2.74
CA VAL A 122 -1.12 -20.28 3.43
C VAL A 122 -0.87 -20.23 4.93
N CYS A 123 0.35 -19.91 5.36
CA CYS A 123 0.78 -19.93 6.76
C CYS A 123 1.80 -18.80 7.03
N GLY A 124 1.78 -18.24 8.23
CA GLY A 124 2.73 -17.20 8.64
C GLY A 124 4.19 -17.67 8.70
N MET A 125 4.40 -18.97 8.95
CA MET A 125 5.74 -19.60 8.99
C MET A 125 6.13 -20.19 7.64
N HIS A 126 5.15 -20.65 6.87
CA HIS A 126 5.35 -21.25 5.55
C HIS A 126 4.40 -20.60 4.54
N PRO A 127 4.83 -19.54 3.84
CA PRO A 127 3.93 -18.75 2.98
C PRO A 127 3.17 -19.56 1.92
N TYR A 128 3.77 -20.64 1.42
CA TYR A 128 3.19 -21.55 0.42
C TYR A 128 2.58 -22.83 1.02
N GLY A 129 2.66 -23.00 2.34
CA GLY A 129 2.27 -24.21 3.05
C GLY A 129 3.44 -25.16 3.26
N TRP A 130 3.24 -26.16 4.12
CA TRP A 130 4.19 -27.23 4.35
C TRP A 130 4.00 -28.33 3.29
N GLU A 131 5.01 -28.54 2.43
CA GLU A 131 4.94 -29.48 1.29
C GLU A 131 5.68 -30.80 1.54
N ALA A 132 6.51 -30.89 2.59
CA ALA A 132 7.28 -32.09 2.87
C ALA A 132 6.43 -33.18 3.52
N ASP A 133 6.78 -34.44 3.26
CA ASP A 133 6.11 -35.58 3.87
C ASP A 133 6.31 -35.58 5.39
N GLY A 134 5.22 -35.39 6.14
CA GLY A 134 5.20 -35.44 7.60
C GLY A 134 4.57 -34.21 8.25
N ASP A 135 4.73 -34.13 9.57
CA ASP A 135 4.19 -33.04 10.37
C ASP A 135 5.01 -31.76 10.18
N CYS A 136 4.32 -30.62 10.19
CA CYS A 136 4.94 -29.30 10.13
C CYS A 136 5.75 -29.04 11.42
N PRO A 137 7.05 -28.65 11.33
CA PRO A 137 7.87 -28.38 12.52
C PRO A 137 7.40 -27.18 13.32
N ASP A 138 6.73 -26.22 12.66
CA ASP A 138 6.19 -24.98 13.24
C ASP A 138 4.68 -25.09 13.55
N TRP A 139 4.18 -26.31 13.75
CA TRP A 139 2.77 -26.54 14.10
C TRP A 139 2.48 -26.13 15.54
N GLU A 140 1.39 -25.39 15.74
CA GLU A 140 0.89 -24.99 17.05
C GLU A 140 -0.63 -25.11 17.13
N SER A 141 -1.15 -25.75 18.19
CA SER A 141 -2.60 -25.83 18.51
C SER A 141 -3.09 -24.75 19.44
#